data_AF-A0A8S3JWS7-F1
#
_entry.id   AF-A0A8S3JWS7-F1
#
_cell.length_a   1.000
_cell.length_b   1.000
_cell.length_c   1.000
_cell.angle_alpha   90.00
_cell.angle_beta   90.00
_cell.angle_gamma   90.00
#
_symmetry.space_group_name_H-M   'P 1'
#
loop_
_entity.id
_entity.type
_entity.pdbx_description
1 polymer ?
#
loop_
_entity_poly.entity_id
_entity_poly.type
_entity_poly.pdbx_seq_one_letter_code
_entity_poly.pdbx_strand_id
1 'polypeptide(L)'
;RPKIQQQFSDLKRKLADVTAEEWMSMPEVGDVRNKRQRNPRQEKYTPVPDALIAKGVAATEKTNAIDLHDQHYGGFITPATGMSTPSTEIEMVKIGQARNTLMNMRLTQVSDSVSGQTVVDPKGYLTDMASMLPSYGGDINDV
;
A
#
# COMPACT_ATOMS: atom_id res chain seq x y z
N ARG A 1 41.50 -2.63 -0.48
CA ARG A 1 40.30 -1.96 -1.05
C ARG A 1 40.77 -1.12 -2.23
N PRO A 2 40.26 -1.34 -3.45
CA PRO A 2 40.69 -0.57 -4.62
C PRO A 2 40.39 0.91 -4.42
N LYS A 3 41.21 1.79 -4.99
CA LYS A 3 40.95 3.23 -4.95
C LYS A 3 39.73 3.53 -5.82
N ILE A 4 38.96 4.56 -5.46
CA ILE A 4 37.78 4.99 -6.21
C ILE A 4 38.13 5.23 -7.70
N GLN A 5 39.28 5.84 -7.98
CA GLN A 5 39.76 6.07 -9.36
C GLN A 5 39.90 4.78 -10.18
N GLN A 6 40.27 3.65 -9.55
CA GLN A 6 40.39 2.35 -10.21
C GLN A 6 39.03 1.70 -10.44
N GLN A 7 38.00 2.05 -9.66
CA GLN A 7 36.63 1.58 -9.88
C GLN A 7 35.97 2.27 -11.08
N PHE A 8 36.38 3.52 -11.39
CA PHE A 8 35.82 4.34 -12.45
C PHE A 8 36.70 4.45 -13.71
N SER A 9 37.85 3.77 -13.76
CA SER A 9 38.77 3.87 -14.90
C SER A 9 38.13 3.45 -16.23
N ASP A 10 37.30 2.40 -16.19
CA ASP A 10 36.60 1.91 -17.38
C ASP A 10 35.52 2.87 -17.87
N LEU A 11 34.78 3.49 -16.93
CA LEU A 11 33.77 4.50 -17.24
C LEU A 11 34.43 5.77 -17.81
N LYS A 12 35.58 6.18 -17.27
CA LYS A 12 36.36 7.31 -17.79
C LYS A 12 36.86 7.05 -19.22
N ARG A 13 37.27 5.82 -19.54
CA ARG A 13 37.68 5.46 -20.90
C ARG A 13 36.50 5.50 -21.88
N LYS A 14 35.33 4.96 -21.50
CA LYS A 14 34.11 5.03 -22.32
C LYS A 14 33.60 6.46 -22.55
N LEU A 15 33.87 7.36 -21.61
CA LEU A 15 33.48 8.78 -21.73
C LEU A 15 34.29 9.53 -22.82
N ALA A 16 35.42 8.98 -23.28
CA ALA A 16 36.16 9.53 -24.41
C ALA A 16 35.46 9.31 -25.77
N ASP A 17 34.51 8.37 -25.84
CA ASP A 17 33.74 8.08 -27.06
C ASP A 17 32.62 9.11 -27.31
N VAL A 18 32.30 9.95 -26.32
CA VAL A 18 31.24 10.98 -26.39
C VAL A 18 31.74 12.20 -27.19
N THR A 19 30.96 12.62 -28.18
CA THR A 19 31.30 13.73 -29.09
C THR A 19 31.12 15.09 -28.44
N ALA A 20 31.82 16.12 -28.95
CA ALA A 20 31.73 17.47 -28.42
C ALA A 20 30.31 18.06 -28.56
N GLU A 21 29.58 17.68 -29.60
CA GLU A 21 28.19 18.07 -29.81
C GLU A 21 27.28 17.48 -28.72
N GLU A 22 27.46 16.20 -28.36
CA GLU A 22 26.73 15.57 -27.27
C GLU A 22 27.01 16.25 -25.92
N TRP A 23 28.27 16.64 -25.68
CA TRP A 23 28.67 17.44 -24.51
C TRP A 23 27.91 18.76 -24.41
N MET A 24 27.74 19.47 -25.53
CA MET A 24 27.02 20.74 -25.57
C MET A 24 25.50 20.58 -25.46
N SER A 25 24.97 19.40 -25.79
CA SER A 25 23.54 19.09 -25.72
C SER A 25 23.07 18.59 -24.36
N MET A 26 23.98 18.39 -23.39
CA MET A 26 23.61 17.91 -22.07
C MET A 26 22.68 18.90 -21.37
N PRO A 27 21.48 18.49 -20.94
CA PRO A 27 20.59 19.37 -20.21
C PRO A 27 21.18 19.70 -18.83
N GLU A 28 21.04 20.95 -18.40
CA GLU A 28 21.31 21.28 -17.01
C GLU A 28 20.31 20.59 -16.10
N VAL A 29 20.73 20.26 -14.88
CA VAL A 29 19.86 19.73 -13.84
C VAL A 29 18.92 20.84 -13.35
N GLY A 30 17.92 21.18 -14.15
CA GLY A 30 16.84 22.10 -13.77
C GLY A 30 16.29 21.68 -12.42
N ASP A 31 16.17 22.65 -11.51
CA ASP A 31 15.99 22.51 -10.05
C ASP A 31 15.29 21.21 -9.61
N VAL A 32 16.08 20.13 -9.51
CA VAL A 32 15.64 18.80 -9.04
C VAL A 32 15.40 18.83 -7.53
N ARG A 33 15.65 19.98 -6.89
CA ARG A 33 15.73 20.17 -5.45
C ARG A 33 14.80 21.26 -4.98
N ASN A 34 13.54 21.16 -5.39
CA ASN A 34 12.42 21.74 -4.67
C ASN A 34 12.15 21.03 -3.31
N LYS A 35 13.22 20.66 -2.58
CA LYS A 35 13.19 20.01 -1.25
C LYS A 35 12.50 20.89 -0.21
N ARG A 36 12.60 22.22 -0.37
CA ARG A 36 12.08 23.20 0.58
C ARG A 36 10.57 23.43 0.45
N GLN A 37 9.99 23.22 -0.74
CA GLN A 37 8.54 23.29 -0.95
C GLN A 37 7.80 21.98 -0.62
N ARG A 38 8.49 20.83 -0.64
CA ARG A 38 7.86 19.51 -0.43
C ARG A 38 7.73 19.06 1.02
N ASN A 39 8.41 19.68 1.97
CA ASN A 39 8.35 19.23 3.37
C ASN A 39 7.93 20.32 4.36
N PRO A 40 6.76 20.98 4.20
CA PRO A 40 6.07 21.60 5.31
C PRO A 40 5.41 20.49 6.15
N ARG A 41 6.19 19.51 6.61
CA ARG A 41 5.71 18.56 7.62
C ARG A 41 5.69 19.32 8.93
N GLN A 42 4.58 19.98 9.20
CA GLN A 42 4.23 20.34 10.57
C GLN A 42 4.14 19.02 11.34
N GLU A 43 4.95 18.85 12.37
CA GLU A 43 4.86 17.69 13.25
C GLU A 43 3.50 17.74 13.97
N LYS A 44 2.54 16.97 13.47
CA LYS A 44 1.25 16.77 14.11
C LYS A 44 1.42 15.67 15.14
N TYR A 45 1.52 16.06 16.41
CA TYR A 45 1.44 15.14 17.53
C TYR A 45 -0.04 14.79 17.76
N THR A 46 -0.43 13.56 17.45
CA THR A 46 -1.73 13.01 17.81
C THR A 46 -1.56 12.06 19.01
N PRO A 47 -2.54 11.99 19.92
CA PRO A 47 -2.52 10.99 20.98
C PRO A 47 -2.41 9.58 20.40
N VAL A 48 -1.70 8.71 21.11
CA VAL A 48 -1.49 7.33 20.71
C VAL A 48 -2.81 6.56 20.81
N PRO A 49 -3.22 5.77 19.81
CA PRO A 49 -4.45 5.00 19.88
C PRO A 49 -4.30 3.77 20.80
N ASP A 50 -5.35 3.45 21.56
CA ASP A 50 -5.41 2.33 22.51
C ASP A 50 -5.20 0.95 21.86
N ALA A 51 -5.35 0.85 20.54
CA ALA A 51 -5.06 -0.37 19.78
C ALA A 51 -3.60 -0.84 19.93
N LEU A 52 -2.65 0.06 20.18
CA LEU A 52 -1.26 -0.34 20.47
C LEU A 52 -1.13 -1.07 21.80
N ILE A 53 -1.97 -0.74 22.79
CA ILE A 53 -2.02 -1.42 24.09
C ILE A 53 -2.58 -2.83 23.90
N ALA A 54 -3.71 -2.97 23.18
CA ALA A 54 -4.31 -4.27 22.87
C ALA A 54 -3.34 -5.20 22.12
N LYS A 55 -2.57 -4.65 21.17
CA LYS A 55 -1.52 -5.40 20.45
C LYS A 55 -0.37 -5.82 21.37
N GLY A 56 0.03 -4.98 22.32
CA GLY A 56 1.04 -5.34 23.32
C GLY A 56 0.59 -6.49 24.23
N VAL A 57 -0.69 -6.51 24.59
CA VAL A 57 -1.30 -7.59 25.37
C VAL A 57 -1.33 -8.88 24.56
N ALA A 58 -1.83 -8.85 23.31
CA ALA A 58 -1.86 -10.02 22.43
C ALA A 58 -0.46 -10.55 22.06
N ALA A 59 0.54 -9.67 21.91
CA ALA A 59 1.93 -10.08 21.64
C ALA A 59 2.60 -10.74 22.87
N THR A 60 2.13 -10.45 24.08
CA THR A 60 2.59 -11.09 25.31
C THR A 60 1.89 -12.43 25.55
N GLU A 61 0.77 -12.67 24.86
CA GLU A 61 0.02 -13.92 24.89
C GLU A 61 0.77 -14.99 24.10
N LYS A 62 1.48 -15.88 24.81
CA LYS A 62 2.12 -17.05 24.20
C LYS A 62 1.04 -18.06 23.84
N THR A 63 0.69 -18.13 22.56
CA THR A 63 -0.21 -19.16 22.02
C THR A 63 0.50 -20.52 22.06
N ASN A 64 0.06 -21.43 22.94
CA ASN A 64 0.60 -22.79 23.07
C ASN A 64 -0.04 -23.81 22.10
N ALA A 65 -0.84 -23.35 21.13
CA ALA A 65 -1.49 -24.19 20.14
C ALA A 65 -1.13 -23.72 18.74
N ILE A 66 -0.56 -24.64 17.97
CA ILE A 66 -0.31 -24.51 16.53
C ILE A 66 -1.50 -25.16 15.82
N ASP A 67 -2.07 -24.46 14.85
CA ASP A 67 -3.17 -24.98 14.02
C ASP A 67 -2.73 -26.28 13.31
N LEU A 68 -3.61 -27.29 13.31
CA LEU A 68 -3.36 -28.60 12.71
C LEU A 68 -3.15 -28.50 11.19
N HIS A 69 -3.73 -27.49 10.55
CA HIS A 69 -3.54 -27.21 9.13
C HIS A 69 -2.10 -26.78 8.81
N ASP A 70 -1.49 -25.94 9.66
CA ASP A 70 -0.11 -25.45 9.49
C ASP A 70 0.93 -26.54 9.75
N GLN A 71 0.64 -27.49 10.64
CA GLN A 71 1.51 -28.64 10.88
C GLN A 71 1.55 -29.61 9.70
N HIS A 72 0.41 -29.83 9.02
CA HIS A 72 0.31 -30.80 7.94
C HIS A 72 0.82 -30.26 6.60
N TYR A 73 0.65 -28.97 6.33
CA TYR A 73 0.97 -28.37 5.03
C TYR A 73 2.17 -27.44 5.02
N GLY A 74 2.89 -27.31 6.15
CA GLY A 74 4.16 -26.59 6.23
C GLY A 74 4.07 -25.17 5.70
N GLY A 75 3.47 -24.27 6.48
CA GLY A 75 3.55 -22.81 6.35
C GLY A 75 3.68 -22.21 4.94
N PHE A 76 2.60 -21.60 4.45
CA PHE A 76 2.60 -20.61 3.36
C PHE A 76 3.16 -21.05 1.99
N ILE A 77 3.04 -22.33 1.61
CA ILE A 77 3.22 -22.72 0.19
C ILE A 77 1.96 -22.31 -0.59
N THR A 78 1.94 -21.06 -1.04
CA THR A 78 1.03 -20.66 -2.14
C THR A 78 1.41 -21.54 -3.34
N PRO A 79 0.50 -22.29 -3.99
CA PRO A 79 0.83 -23.04 -5.19
C PRO A 79 1.12 -22.04 -6.31
N ALA A 80 2.37 -21.61 -6.42
CA ALA A 80 2.91 -20.94 -7.59
C ALA A 80 3.00 -21.99 -8.70
N THR A 81 1.87 -22.25 -9.34
CA THR A 81 1.78 -22.98 -10.59
C THR A 81 2.49 -22.17 -11.66
N GLY A 82 3.54 -22.75 -12.25
CA GLY A 82 4.01 -22.35 -13.58
C GLY A 82 5.21 -21.41 -13.62
N MET A 83 6.40 -21.96 -13.35
CA MET A 83 7.61 -21.59 -14.10
C MET A 83 7.37 -21.87 -15.60
N SER A 84 6.86 -20.89 -16.36
CA SER A 84 6.97 -20.81 -17.83
C SER A 84 6.25 -19.58 -18.39
N THR A 85 6.79 -18.38 -18.17
CA THR A 85 6.50 -17.22 -19.02
C THR A 85 7.80 -16.51 -19.37
N PRO A 86 8.00 -16.12 -20.64
CA PRO A 86 9.26 -15.53 -21.09
C PRO A 86 9.53 -14.23 -20.34
N SER A 87 10.76 -14.11 -19.88
CA SER A 87 11.28 -13.14 -18.93
C SER A 87 11.45 -11.72 -19.51
N THR A 88 10.39 -11.12 -20.05
CA THR A 88 10.46 -9.71 -20.50
C THR A 88 9.36 -8.79 -20.00
N GLU A 89 8.23 -9.26 -19.46
CA GLU A 89 7.26 -8.35 -18.82
C GLU A 89 6.34 -9.11 -17.87
N ILE A 90 6.85 -9.44 -16.68
CA ILE A 90 6.00 -9.95 -15.60
C ILE A 90 5.39 -8.75 -14.89
N GLU A 91 4.11 -8.46 -15.19
CA GLU A 91 3.35 -7.41 -14.52
C GLU A 91 2.93 -7.86 -13.11
N MET A 92 3.84 -7.66 -12.15
CA MET A 92 3.65 -8.04 -10.74
C MET A 92 2.37 -7.45 -10.12
N VAL A 93 1.93 -6.29 -10.62
CA VAL A 93 0.69 -5.64 -10.18
C VAL A 93 -0.53 -6.48 -10.57
N LYS A 94 -0.63 -6.94 -11.82
CA LYS A 94 -1.75 -7.78 -12.28
C LYS A 94 -1.81 -9.11 -11.55
N ILE A 95 -0.64 -9.72 -11.29
CA ILE A 95 -0.56 -10.97 -10.51
C ILE A 95 -1.06 -10.74 -9.07
N GLY A 96 -0.64 -9.65 -8.44
CA GLY A 96 -1.12 -9.27 -7.09
C GLY A 96 -2.62 -8.98 -7.05
N GLN A 97 -3.14 -8.28 -8.05
CA GLN A 97 -4.57 -7.99 -8.17
C GLN A 97 -5.40 -9.26 -8.37
N ALA A 98 -4.99 -10.16 -9.28
CA ALA A 98 -5.67 -11.43 -9.53
C ALA A 98 -5.72 -12.31 -8.27
N ARG A 99 -4.64 -12.32 -7.48
CA ARG A 99 -4.62 -13.02 -6.19
C ARG A 99 -5.60 -12.39 -5.19
N ASN A 100 -5.64 -11.06 -5.12
CA ASN A 100 -6.54 -10.34 -4.21
C ASN A 100 -8.02 -10.57 -4.59
N THR A 101 -8.35 -10.58 -5.89
CA THR A 101 -9.72 -10.89 -6.35
C THR A 101 -10.13 -12.32 -6.00
N LEU A 102 -9.22 -13.29 -6.13
CA LEU A 102 -9.49 -14.67 -5.76
C LEU A 102 -9.73 -14.80 -4.24
N MET A 103 -8.92 -14.11 -3.43
CA MET A 103 -9.10 -14.05 -1.98
C MET A 103 -10.45 -13.43 -1.61
N ASN A 104 -10.82 -12.31 -2.22
CA ASN A 104 -12.12 -11.67 -1.99
C ASN A 104 -13.29 -12.58 -2.39
N MET A 105 -13.16 -13.34 -3.48
CA MET A 105 -14.18 -14.32 -3.89
C MET A 105 -14.34 -15.43 -2.85
N ARG A 106 -13.24 -15.96 -2.33
CA ARG A 106 -13.27 -16.98 -1.25
C ARG A 106 -13.84 -16.41 0.05
N LEU A 107 -13.45 -15.20 0.41
CA LEU A 107 -13.96 -14.52 1.60
C LEU A 107 -15.47 -14.24 1.47
N THR A 108 -15.95 -13.85 0.30
CA THR A 108 -17.39 -13.68 0.02
C THR A 108 -18.14 -14.99 0.15
N GLN A 109 -17.61 -16.08 -0.43
CA GLN A 109 -18.18 -17.42 -0.30
C GLN A 109 -18.30 -17.87 1.16
N VAL A 110 -17.31 -17.56 1.99
CA VAL A 110 -17.37 -17.83 3.44
C VAL A 110 -18.33 -16.86 4.12
N SER A 111 -18.34 -15.58 3.75
CA SER A 111 -19.24 -14.55 4.29
C SER A 111 -20.71 -14.90 4.06
N ASP A 112 -21.05 -15.51 2.93
CA ASP A 112 -22.42 -15.96 2.61
C ASP A 112 -22.92 -17.03 3.60
N SER A 113 -22.01 -17.78 4.22
CA SER A 113 -22.33 -18.75 5.27
C SER A 113 -22.43 -18.13 6.67
N VAL A 114 -22.06 -16.86 6.83
CA VAL A 114 -22.14 -16.12 8.10
C VAL A 114 -23.46 -15.37 8.17
N SER A 115 -24.41 -15.94 8.92
CA SER A 115 -25.67 -15.25 9.24
C SER A 115 -25.45 -14.14 10.26
N GLY A 116 -26.18 -13.02 10.15
CA GLY A 116 -26.17 -11.92 11.13
C GLY A 116 -25.31 -10.70 10.75
N GLN A 117 -24.76 -10.66 9.53
CA GLN A 117 -24.20 -9.42 8.99
C GLN A 117 -25.32 -8.43 8.67
N THR A 118 -25.18 -7.20 9.16
CA THR A 118 -26.06 -6.09 8.83
C THR A 118 -25.35 -5.18 7.83
N VAL A 119 -25.99 -4.93 6.68
CA VAL A 119 -25.54 -3.93 5.71
C VAL A 119 -26.66 -2.90 5.57
N VAL A 120 -26.32 -1.63 5.78
CA VAL A 120 -27.27 -0.53 5.61
C VAL A 120 -27.24 -0.12 4.14
N ASP A 121 -28.40 0.12 3.53
CA ASP A 121 -28.46 0.73 2.20
C ASP A 121 -28.00 2.19 2.29
N PRO A 122 -26.85 2.56 1.68
CA PRO A 122 -26.34 3.92 1.78
C PRO A 122 -27.28 4.95 1.15
N LYS A 123 -28.07 4.57 0.14
CA LYS A 123 -29.02 5.50 -0.49
C LYS A 123 -30.27 5.69 0.36
N GLY A 124 -30.82 4.61 0.89
CA GLY A 124 -31.91 4.65 1.86
C GLY A 124 -31.53 5.47 3.11
N TYR A 125 -30.32 5.25 3.65
CA TYR A 125 -29.83 5.99 4.81
C TYR A 125 -29.73 7.50 4.55
N LEU A 126 -29.20 7.92 3.39
CA LEU A 126 -29.15 9.33 3.02
C LEU A 126 -30.54 9.94 2.76
N THR A 127 -31.47 9.16 2.21
CA THR A 127 -32.85 9.60 1.99
C THR A 127 -33.58 9.79 3.32
N ASP A 128 -33.39 8.86 4.25
CA ASP A 128 -33.95 8.95 5.61
C ASP A 128 -33.39 10.16 6.35
N MET A 129 -32.06 10.37 6.31
CA MET A 129 -31.42 11.59 6.82
C MET A 129 -31.99 12.86 6.20
N ALA A 130 -32.24 12.86 4.88
CA ALA A 130 -32.83 14.00 4.18
C ALA A 130 -34.30 14.26 4.61
N SER A 131 -35.03 13.21 4.95
CA SER A 131 -36.41 13.29 5.42
C SER A 131 -36.52 13.75 6.88
N MET A 132 -35.46 13.55 7.68
CA MET A 132 -35.37 14.01 9.07
C MET A 132 -34.98 15.49 9.21
N LEU A 133 -34.72 16.23 8.11
CA LEU A 133 -34.51 17.67 8.22
C LEU A 133 -35.80 18.36 8.69
N PRO A 134 -35.74 19.21 9.74
CA PRO A 134 -36.89 20.01 10.15
C PRO A 134 -37.38 20.90 9.01
N SER A 135 -38.65 20.79 8.63
CA SER A 135 -39.26 21.61 7.57
C SER A 135 -39.33 23.11 7.93
N TYR A 136 -39.15 23.45 9.20
CA TYR A 136 -39.02 24.82 9.70
C TYR A 136 -37.65 24.93 10.40
N GLY A 137 -36.65 25.39 9.66
CA GLY A 137 -35.39 25.86 10.22
C GLY A 137 -35.53 27.34 10.56
N GLY A 138 -35.97 27.66 11.78
CA GLY A 138 -35.72 29.00 12.33
C GLY A 138 -34.21 29.24 12.44
N ASP A 139 -33.76 30.49 12.43
CA ASP A 139 -32.38 30.79 12.79
C ASP A 139 -32.15 30.27 14.21
N ILE A 140 -31.20 29.37 14.40
CA ILE A 140 -30.90 28.77 15.71
C ILE A 140 -30.45 29.84 16.72
N ASN A 141 -30.07 31.03 16.25
CA ASN A 141 -29.72 32.16 17.10
C ASN A 141 -30.94 32.90 17.67
N ASP A 142 -32.13 32.70 17.10
CA ASP A 142 -33.38 33.39 17.49
C ASP A 142 -34.32 32.50 18.35
N VAL A 143 -33.98 31.22 18.57
CA VAL A 143 -34.72 30.23 19.39
C VAL A 143 -34.05 30.05 20.75
#